data_AF-N1PFA6-F1
#
_entry.id   AF-N1PFA6-F1
#
_cell.length_a   1.000
_cell.length_b   1.000
_cell.length_c   1.000
_cell.angle_alpha   90.00
_cell.angle_beta   90.00
_cell.angle_gamma   90.00
#
_symmetry.space_group_name_H-M   'P 1'
#
loop_
_entity.id
_entity.type
_entity.pdbx_description
1 polymer ?
#
loop_
_entity_poly.entity_id
_entity_poly.type
_entity_poly.pdbx_seq_one_letter_code
_entity_poly.pdbx_strand_id
1 'polypeptide(L)'
;MDENANFKADCTAQLPPPAWRPFRFLQLPAEMRNLIYGLLLAPDGHIGLLKLQCTAEDRHLKDVVFPDARLRFTCDAEHYILSGCSPQILAVCQQIYGEAKQIMYEENTVCATVAIWTGVLVLNKCLLPDSMLRRLTSLLLACDAAESSTMDSEWFTQLPWKQLQDLTSLRNLRLSLIERESQNDTTRSKKFILEHILERIPASCNVTFVSREGFEDTYVQEVIDETQAQMARRRHVMNVDDVHEVEGRVLEALAKQCMHKQGRKSGHERDYRFPDRSIATVIGKLMPLTKISDVDPHLVLGGTGGRWR
;
A
#
# COMPACT_ATOMS: atom_id res chain seq x y z
N MET A 1 -44.16 -72.29 4.90
CA MET A 1 -42.78 -72.72 5.21
C MET A 1 -41.89 -71.92 4.30
N ASP A 2 -40.96 -71.21 4.91
CA ASP A 2 -40.24 -70.05 4.38
C ASP A 2 -39.23 -70.39 3.28
N GLU A 3 -39.23 -69.60 2.21
CA GLU A 3 -38.07 -69.43 1.33
C GLU A 3 -37.66 -67.96 1.35
N ASN A 4 -36.70 -67.67 2.23
CA ASN A 4 -36.03 -66.38 2.34
C ASN A 4 -34.55 -66.63 2.04
N ALA A 5 -34.18 -66.64 0.75
CA ALA A 5 -32.79 -66.76 0.32
C ALA A 5 -32.22 -65.37 -0.01
N ASN A 6 -31.44 -64.89 0.94
CA ASN A 6 -30.79 -63.61 1.08
C ASN A 6 -29.74 -63.38 -0.04
N PHE A 7 -30.01 -62.48 -0.99
CA PHE A 7 -29.07 -62.04 -2.01
C PHE A 7 -28.21 -60.88 -1.46
N LYS A 8 -27.11 -61.21 -0.78
CA LYS A 8 -26.08 -60.21 -0.42
C LYS A 8 -25.10 -60.06 -1.59
N ALA A 9 -25.31 -59.04 -2.41
CA ALA A 9 -24.30 -58.55 -3.32
C ALA A 9 -23.30 -57.70 -2.52
N ASP A 10 -22.08 -58.21 -2.34
CA ASP A 10 -20.92 -57.47 -1.84
C ASP A 10 -20.47 -56.46 -2.92
N CYS A 11 -21.09 -55.29 -2.92
CA CYS A 11 -20.66 -54.12 -3.69
C CYS A 11 -19.83 -53.17 -2.80
N THR A 12 -18.67 -53.63 -2.32
CA THR A 12 -17.69 -52.77 -1.63
C THR A 12 -16.26 -53.09 -2.08
N ALA A 13 -16.00 -53.01 -3.37
CA ALA A 13 -14.64 -52.85 -3.87
C ALA A 13 -14.31 -51.35 -3.93
N GLN A 14 -13.97 -50.75 -2.78
CA GLN A 14 -13.37 -49.42 -2.76
C GLN A 14 -11.94 -49.54 -3.32
N LEU A 15 -11.71 -48.99 -4.51
CA LEU A 15 -10.37 -48.82 -5.06
C LEU A 15 -9.54 -47.95 -4.10
N PRO A 16 -8.28 -48.31 -3.79
CA PRO A 16 -7.44 -47.48 -2.95
C PRO A 16 -7.20 -46.13 -3.64
N PRO A 17 -7.20 -45.01 -2.89
CA PRO A 17 -6.92 -43.71 -3.46
C PRO A 17 -5.54 -43.71 -4.12
N PRO A 18 -5.37 -43.01 -5.26
CA PRO A 18 -4.10 -43.01 -5.97
C PRO A 18 -2.98 -42.52 -5.05
N ALA A 19 -1.84 -43.21 -5.07
CA ALA A 19 -0.67 -42.81 -4.30
C ALA A 19 -0.12 -41.50 -4.86
N TRP A 20 -0.36 -40.40 -4.17
CA TRP A 20 0.15 -39.08 -4.52
C TRP A 20 1.68 -39.10 -4.42
N ARG A 21 2.37 -38.97 -5.55
CA ARG A 21 3.83 -38.82 -5.57
C ARG A 21 4.17 -37.33 -5.61
N PRO A 22 4.95 -36.81 -4.65
CA PRO A 22 5.41 -35.43 -4.72
C PRO A 22 6.32 -35.26 -5.94
N PHE A 23 6.24 -34.10 -6.58
CA PHE A 23 7.13 -33.69 -7.66
C PHE A 23 7.82 -32.38 -7.30
N ARG A 24 8.97 -32.08 -7.91
CA ARG A 24 9.65 -30.80 -7.68
C ARG A 24 8.97 -29.74 -8.53
N PHE A 25 8.64 -28.60 -7.94
CA PHE A 25 7.97 -27.51 -8.65
C PHE A 25 8.71 -27.06 -9.93
N LEU A 26 10.05 -26.96 -9.88
CA LEU A 26 10.87 -26.59 -11.05
C LEU A 26 10.94 -27.66 -12.16
N GLN A 27 10.42 -28.87 -11.92
CA GLN A 27 10.28 -29.90 -12.96
C GLN A 27 9.00 -29.74 -13.78
N LEU A 28 8.05 -28.91 -13.32
CA LEU A 28 6.89 -28.55 -14.13
C LEU A 28 7.32 -27.76 -15.37
N PRO A 29 6.62 -27.86 -16.51
CA PRO A 29 6.76 -26.93 -17.62
C PRO A 29 6.57 -25.47 -17.18
N ALA A 30 7.21 -24.52 -17.87
CA ALA A 30 7.15 -23.10 -17.52
C ALA A 30 5.71 -22.56 -17.54
N GLU A 31 4.90 -23.06 -18.46
CA GLU A 31 3.49 -22.72 -18.62
C GLU A 31 2.69 -23.09 -17.37
N MET A 32 2.92 -24.28 -16.81
CA MET A 32 2.26 -24.72 -15.58
C MET A 32 2.74 -23.93 -14.36
N ARG A 33 4.03 -23.58 -14.30
CA ARG A 33 4.55 -22.71 -13.23
C ARG A 33 3.92 -21.32 -13.30
N ASN A 34 3.77 -20.76 -14.50
CA ASN A 34 3.12 -19.45 -14.69
C ASN A 34 1.67 -19.45 -14.24
N LEU A 35 0.91 -20.52 -14.48
CA LEU A 35 -0.44 -20.66 -13.93
C LEU A 35 -0.45 -20.64 -12.40
N ILE A 36 0.51 -21.35 -11.78
CA ILE A 36 0.64 -21.37 -10.32
C ILE A 36 1.04 -19.99 -9.79
N TYR A 37 1.95 -19.28 -10.45
CA TYR A 37 2.29 -17.90 -10.07
C TYR A 37 1.09 -16.97 -10.19
N GLY A 38 0.30 -17.06 -11.26
CA GLY A 38 -0.93 -16.29 -11.42
C GLY A 38 -1.89 -16.51 -10.26
N LEU A 39 -2.15 -17.77 -9.89
CA LEU A 39 -3.02 -18.11 -8.76
C LEU A 39 -2.46 -17.64 -7.41
N LEU A 40 -1.15 -17.59 -7.23
CA LEU A 40 -0.51 -17.23 -5.95
C LEU A 40 -0.25 -15.73 -5.79
N LEU A 41 -0.03 -15.00 -6.88
CA LEU A 41 0.37 -13.58 -6.86
C LEU A 41 -0.72 -12.65 -7.36
N ALA A 42 -1.61 -13.14 -8.22
CA ALA A 42 -2.58 -12.35 -8.96
C ALA A 42 -3.92 -13.08 -9.14
N PRO A 43 -4.48 -13.77 -8.13
CA PRO A 43 -5.66 -14.62 -8.34
C PRO A 43 -6.83 -13.83 -8.94
N ASP A 44 -6.98 -12.58 -8.51
CA ASP A 44 -8.01 -11.65 -9.00
C ASP A 44 -7.42 -10.49 -9.82
N GLY A 45 -6.12 -10.50 -10.11
CA GLY A 45 -5.39 -9.39 -10.75
C GLY A 45 -5.22 -8.13 -9.87
N HIS A 46 -5.61 -8.20 -8.59
CA HIS A 46 -5.56 -7.09 -7.65
C HIS A 46 -4.93 -7.52 -6.33
N ILE A 47 -4.34 -6.55 -5.62
CA ILE A 47 -3.70 -6.76 -4.33
C ILE A 47 -4.27 -5.75 -3.33
N GLY A 48 -5.28 -6.16 -2.57
CA GLY A 48 -5.88 -5.32 -1.53
C GLY A 48 -5.01 -5.27 -0.27
N LEU A 49 -4.62 -4.06 0.14
CA LEU A 49 -3.95 -3.79 1.41
C LEU A 49 -4.99 -3.30 2.42
N LEU A 50 -5.22 -4.07 3.48
CA LEU A 50 -6.20 -3.72 4.51
C LEU A 50 -5.70 -2.58 5.40
N LYS A 51 -6.62 -1.67 5.75
CA LYS A 51 -6.41 -0.59 6.71
C LYS A 51 -5.98 -1.18 8.05
N LEU A 52 -4.80 -0.76 8.52
CA LEU A 52 -4.37 -1.04 9.89
C LEU A 52 -5.33 -0.31 10.83
N GLN A 53 -6.23 -1.05 11.47
CA GLN A 53 -7.08 -0.52 12.52
C GLN A 53 -6.23 -0.29 13.77
N CYS A 54 -6.00 0.97 14.14
CA CYS A 54 -5.69 1.32 15.53
C CYS A 54 -7.01 1.56 16.26
N THR A 55 -7.48 0.56 17.00
CA THR A 55 -8.65 0.74 17.87
C THR A 55 -8.29 1.64 19.06
N ALA A 56 -9.25 2.48 19.47
CA ALA A 56 -9.08 3.43 20.56
C ALA A 56 -8.87 2.77 21.94
N GLU A 57 -9.04 1.45 22.06
CA GLU A 57 -8.78 0.69 23.30
C GLU A 57 -7.27 0.57 23.60
N ASP A 58 -6.39 0.80 22.61
CA ASP A 58 -4.94 0.91 22.81
C ASP A 58 -4.50 2.27 23.42
N ARG A 59 -5.46 3.17 23.71
CA ARG A 59 -5.18 4.50 24.29
C ARG A 59 -4.69 4.49 25.75
N HIS A 60 -4.54 3.33 26.38
CA HIS A 60 -3.89 3.23 27.69
C HIS A 60 -2.36 3.30 27.64
N LEU A 61 -1.75 3.30 26.45
CA LEU A 61 -0.32 3.57 26.25
C LEU A 61 -0.05 5.08 26.04
N LYS A 62 -0.54 5.91 26.96
CA LYS A 62 -0.62 7.37 26.78
C LYS A 62 0.63 8.19 27.14
N ASP A 63 1.71 7.59 27.64
CA ASP A 63 2.91 8.33 28.07
C ASP A 63 4.18 7.91 27.34
N VAL A 64 4.20 8.02 26.01
CA VAL A 64 5.47 8.07 25.28
C VAL A 64 5.43 9.24 24.31
N VAL A 65 6.03 10.34 24.78
CA VAL A 65 6.52 11.45 23.94
C VAL A 65 7.39 10.84 22.84
N PHE A 66 7.11 11.20 21.59
CA PHE A 66 7.77 10.68 20.41
C PHE A 66 9.02 11.50 20.05
N PRO A 67 10.22 10.92 20.20
CA PRO A 67 11.34 11.22 19.34
C PRO A 67 11.73 9.94 18.60
N ASP A 68 11.52 9.92 17.29
CA ASP A 68 12.02 8.91 16.34
C ASP A 68 11.65 7.42 16.59
N ALA A 69 10.88 6.86 15.65
CA ALA A 69 10.88 5.45 15.26
C ALA A 69 10.67 4.38 16.36
N ARG A 70 9.40 4.04 16.62
CA ARG A 70 8.88 2.66 16.73
C ARG A 70 7.38 2.73 17.07
N LEU A 71 6.56 2.83 16.02
CA LEU A 71 5.15 2.48 16.09
C LEU A 71 5.07 1.00 16.51
N ARG A 72 4.80 0.73 17.79
CA ARG A 72 4.32 -0.58 18.22
C ARG A 72 2.82 -0.60 17.95
N PHE A 73 2.49 -0.85 16.69
CA PHE A 73 1.24 -1.51 16.37
C PHE A 73 1.34 -2.91 16.99
N THR A 74 0.39 -3.29 17.83
CA THR A 74 0.18 -4.69 18.22
C THR A 74 -0.32 -5.43 16.98
N CYS A 75 0.62 -5.71 16.09
CA CYS A 75 0.39 -6.43 14.86
C CYS A 75 0.29 -7.93 15.19
N ASP A 76 -0.86 -8.42 15.65
CA ASP A 76 -1.09 -9.86 15.70
C ASP A 76 -0.98 -10.46 14.28
N ALA A 77 -0.43 -11.66 14.17
CA ALA A 77 0.26 -12.22 12.98
C ALA A 77 -0.56 -12.43 11.68
N GLU A 78 -1.71 -11.79 11.51
CA GLU A 78 -2.67 -11.98 10.41
C GLU A 78 -2.93 -10.66 9.66
N HIS A 79 -1.88 -10.04 9.13
CA HIS A 79 -2.00 -8.77 8.39
C HIS A 79 -2.36 -9.03 6.93
N TYR A 80 -3.65 -9.22 6.67
CA TYR A 80 -4.18 -9.75 5.41
C TYR A 80 -3.92 -8.84 4.19
N ILE A 81 -3.26 -9.42 3.19
CA ILE A 81 -3.54 -9.10 1.80
C ILE A 81 -4.88 -9.79 1.47
N LEU A 82 -5.94 -9.01 1.27
CA LEU A 82 -7.30 -9.54 1.04
C LEU A 82 -7.36 -10.47 -0.17
N SER A 83 -6.54 -10.19 -1.18
CA SER A 83 -6.54 -10.96 -2.43
C SER A 83 -5.80 -12.30 -2.34
N GLY A 84 -5.37 -12.75 -1.16
CA GLY A 84 -4.66 -14.02 -1.00
C GLY A 84 -3.28 -14.06 -1.68
N CYS A 85 -2.74 -12.90 -2.09
CA CYS A 85 -1.44 -12.83 -2.74
C CYS A 85 -0.31 -13.21 -1.76
N SER A 86 0.55 -14.13 -2.19
CA SER A 86 1.66 -14.71 -1.42
C SER A 86 3.01 -14.27 -1.99
N PRO A 87 3.47 -13.03 -1.73
CA PRO A 87 4.71 -12.48 -2.31
C PRO A 87 5.98 -13.24 -1.89
N GLN A 88 5.90 -14.07 -0.83
CA GLN A 88 7.02 -14.86 -0.31
C GLN A 88 7.57 -15.85 -1.36
N ILE A 89 6.76 -16.27 -2.34
CA ILE A 89 7.22 -17.14 -3.43
C ILE A 89 8.36 -16.50 -4.25
N LEU A 90 8.37 -15.17 -4.36
CA LEU A 90 9.42 -14.42 -5.07
C LEU A 90 10.78 -14.49 -4.36
N ALA A 91 10.81 -14.87 -3.08
CA ALA A 91 12.04 -15.01 -2.30
C ALA A 91 12.67 -16.41 -2.40
N VAL A 92 12.01 -17.39 -3.03
CA VAL A 92 12.46 -18.79 -3.03
C VAL A 92 13.76 -18.97 -3.83
N CYS A 93 13.79 -18.52 -5.08
CA CYS A 93 15.01 -18.54 -5.89
C CYS A 93 14.95 -17.52 -7.04
N GLN A 94 16.12 -17.24 -7.64
CA GLN A 94 16.24 -16.27 -8.74
C GLN A 94 15.43 -16.66 -9.98
N GLN A 95 15.28 -17.96 -10.27
CA GLN A 95 14.48 -18.43 -11.40
C GLN A 95 13.01 -18.10 -11.19
N ILE A 96 12.43 -18.48 -10.04
CA ILE A 96 11.04 -18.17 -9.69
C ILE A 96 10.81 -16.67 -9.70
N TYR A 97 11.73 -15.90 -9.11
CA TYR A 97 11.66 -14.45 -9.15
C TYR A 97 11.68 -13.90 -10.57
N GLY A 98 12.55 -14.43 -11.44
CA GLY A 98 12.66 -14.02 -12.83
C GLY A 98 11.38 -14.25 -13.63
N GLU A 99 10.73 -15.39 -13.40
CA GLU A 99 9.48 -15.80 -14.05
C GLU A 99 8.26 -15.04 -13.51
N ALA A 100 8.17 -14.86 -12.19
CA ALA A 100 6.94 -14.41 -11.53
C ALA A 100 6.91 -12.90 -11.19
N LYS A 101 8.04 -12.19 -11.25
CA LYS A 101 8.09 -10.76 -10.89
C LYS A 101 7.15 -9.90 -11.75
N GLN A 102 6.95 -10.23 -13.02
CA GLN A 102 6.14 -9.42 -13.92
C GLN A 102 4.66 -9.47 -13.52
N ILE A 103 4.18 -10.66 -13.18
CA ILE A 103 2.84 -10.89 -12.63
C ILE A 103 2.63 -10.00 -11.39
N MET A 104 3.56 -10.03 -10.44
CA MET A 104 3.45 -9.26 -9.20
C MET A 104 3.44 -7.74 -9.42
N TYR A 105 4.37 -7.22 -10.23
CA TYR A 105 4.65 -5.78 -10.26
C TYR A 105 4.03 -5.04 -11.44
N GLU A 106 3.77 -5.72 -12.56
CA GLU A 106 3.31 -5.11 -13.81
C GLU A 106 1.86 -5.43 -14.14
N GLU A 107 1.43 -6.67 -13.91
CA GLU A 107 0.08 -7.15 -14.28
C GLU A 107 -0.95 -6.86 -13.19
N ASN A 108 -0.54 -6.91 -11.93
CA ASN A 108 -1.41 -6.62 -10.79
C ASN A 108 -1.62 -5.12 -10.54
N THR A 109 -2.81 -4.79 -10.04
CA THR A 109 -3.08 -3.47 -9.44
C THR A 109 -3.11 -3.58 -7.93
N VAL A 110 -2.24 -2.84 -7.25
CA VAL A 110 -2.27 -2.75 -5.77
C VAL A 110 -3.37 -1.78 -5.38
N CYS A 111 -4.25 -2.17 -4.46
CA CYS A 111 -5.32 -1.34 -3.91
C CYS A 111 -4.95 -0.99 -2.47
N ALA A 112 -4.87 0.30 -2.15
CA ALA A 112 -4.46 0.78 -0.83
C ALA A 112 -5.37 1.89 -0.33
N THR A 113 -5.59 1.93 0.98
CA THR A 113 -6.40 2.96 1.62
C THR A 113 -5.54 4.02 2.31
N VAL A 114 -5.97 5.28 2.28
CA VAL A 114 -5.38 6.39 3.02
C VAL A 114 -6.43 6.93 3.96
N ALA A 115 -6.27 6.67 5.25
CA ALA A 115 -7.12 7.29 6.26
C ALA A 115 -6.54 8.64 6.61
N ILE A 116 -7.10 9.71 6.03
CA ILE A 116 -6.57 11.08 6.17
C ILE A 116 -6.65 11.53 7.63
N TRP A 117 -7.69 11.12 8.35
CA TRP A 117 -7.94 11.52 9.73
C TRP A 117 -6.98 10.86 10.75
N THR A 118 -6.45 9.67 10.48
CA THR A 118 -5.43 9.04 11.33
C THR A 118 -4.02 9.47 10.96
N GLY A 119 -3.86 10.06 9.78
CA GLY A 119 -2.56 10.27 9.19
C GLY A 119 -1.80 9.00 8.80
N VAL A 120 -2.51 7.88 8.69
CA VAL A 120 -1.92 6.59 8.33
C VAL A 120 -2.15 6.32 6.85
N LEU A 121 -1.06 6.29 6.09
CA LEU A 121 -1.03 5.78 4.73
C LEU A 121 -0.75 4.27 4.78
N VAL A 122 -1.66 3.46 4.23
CA VAL A 122 -1.59 1.99 4.26
C VAL A 122 -0.72 1.46 3.10
N LEU A 123 0.35 2.19 2.78
CA LEU A 123 1.50 1.62 2.05
C LEU A 123 2.58 1.26 3.08
N ASN A 124 2.16 0.63 4.19
CA ASN A 124 3.04 0.31 5.29
C ASN A 124 4.08 -0.74 4.84
N LYS A 125 5.34 -0.50 5.18
CA LYS A 125 6.50 -1.37 4.90
C LYS A 125 6.34 -2.80 5.42
N CYS A 126 5.46 -2.99 6.41
CA CYS A 126 5.11 -4.30 6.94
C CYS A 126 4.37 -5.18 5.92
N LEU A 127 3.55 -4.58 5.05
CA LEU A 127 2.76 -5.30 4.04
C LEU A 127 3.51 -5.40 2.71
N LEU A 128 4.17 -4.32 2.30
CA LEU A 128 4.99 -4.26 1.09
C LEU A 128 6.32 -3.55 1.39
N PRO A 129 7.46 -4.26 1.39
CA PRO A 129 8.77 -3.66 1.56
C PRO A 129 9.06 -2.57 0.52
N ASP A 130 9.89 -1.57 0.86
CA ASP A 130 10.24 -0.45 -0.03
C ASP A 130 10.79 -0.93 -1.40
N SER A 131 11.50 -2.06 -1.42
CA SER A 131 12.03 -2.67 -2.64
C SER A 131 10.92 -3.14 -3.59
N MET A 132 9.76 -3.52 -3.05
CA MET A 132 8.59 -3.92 -3.82
C MET A 132 7.80 -2.69 -4.28
N LEU A 133 7.60 -1.70 -3.39
CA LEU A 133 6.90 -0.45 -3.70
C LEU A 133 7.50 0.26 -4.92
N ARG A 134 8.83 0.33 -4.99
CA ARG A 134 9.55 0.99 -6.10
C ARG A 134 9.25 0.43 -7.47
N ARG A 135 8.78 -0.81 -7.54
CA ARG A 135 8.61 -1.58 -8.77
C ARG A 135 7.16 -1.69 -9.21
N LEU A 136 6.22 -1.33 -8.35
CA LEU A 136 4.79 -1.31 -8.68
C LEU A 136 4.53 -0.36 -9.84
N THR A 137 3.80 -0.84 -10.84
CA THR A 137 3.40 -0.02 -12.00
C THR A 137 1.98 0.50 -11.89
N SER A 138 1.10 -0.16 -11.14
CA SER A 138 -0.33 0.18 -11.05
C SER A 138 -0.81 0.22 -9.59
N LEU A 139 -1.44 1.33 -9.20
CA LEU A 139 -1.96 1.57 -7.86
C LEU A 139 -3.38 2.17 -7.93
N LEU A 140 -4.31 1.60 -7.17
CA LEU A 140 -5.55 2.23 -6.74
C LEU A 140 -5.34 2.77 -5.32
N LEU A 141 -5.64 4.04 -5.12
CA LEU A 141 -5.54 4.71 -3.83
C LEU A 141 -6.92 5.23 -3.42
N ALA A 142 -7.52 4.59 -2.41
CA ALA A 142 -8.78 4.99 -1.80
C ALA A 142 -8.51 5.94 -0.62
N CYS A 143 -8.78 7.23 -0.80
CA CYS A 143 -8.54 8.27 0.19
C CYS A 143 -9.80 8.49 1.03
N ASP A 144 -9.80 8.03 2.27
CA ASP A 144 -10.85 8.27 3.28
C ASP A 144 -10.65 9.67 3.90
N ALA A 145 -11.45 10.63 3.41
CA ALA A 145 -11.52 12.02 3.87
C ALA A 145 -12.77 12.31 4.72
N ALA A 146 -13.56 11.30 5.05
CA ALA A 146 -14.89 11.49 5.62
C ALA A 146 -14.86 12.18 7.00
N GLU A 147 -13.79 12.00 7.78
CA GLU A 147 -13.58 12.70 9.07
C GLU A 147 -12.83 14.05 8.95
N SER A 148 -12.52 14.55 7.75
CA SER A 148 -11.62 15.69 7.56
C SER A 148 -12.25 17.08 7.75
N SER A 149 -13.50 17.19 8.21
CA SER A 149 -14.24 18.47 8.25
C SER A 149 -13.62 19.52 9.19
N THR A 150 -12.77 19.10 10.12
CA THR A 150 -12.05 19.99 11.05
C THR A 150 -10.56 20.14 10.74
N MET A 151 -10.08 19.57 9.63
CA MET A 151 -8.65 19.50 9.33
C MET A 151 -8.21 20.69 8.48
N ASP A 152 -7.15 21.35 8.92
CA ASP A 152 -6.55 22.50 8.25
C ASP A 152 -5.48 22.08 7.24
N SER A 153 -4.96 23.05 6.48
CA SER A 153 -3.89 22.81 5.52
C SER A 153 -2.61 22.27 6.18
N GLU A 154 -2.38 22.56 7.46
CA GLU A 154 -1.20 22.08 8.18
C GLU A 154 -1.27 20.58 8.41
N TRP A 155 -2.44 20.05 8.79
CA TRP A 155 -2.66 18.60 8.92
C TRP A 155 -2.28 17.84 7.64
N PHE A 156 -2.73 18.32 6.48
CA PHE A 156 -2.43 17.67 5.21
C PHE A 156 -0.93 17.63 4.91
N THR A 157 -0.13 18.58 5.40
CA THR A 157 1.32 18.55 5.18
C THR A 157 2.06 17.54 6.06
N GLN A 158 1.48 17.17 7.20
CA GLN A 158 2.07 16.23 8.16
C GLN A 158 1.85 14.76 7.78
N LEU A 159 0.95 14.49 6.83
CA LEU A 159 0.69 13.14 6.33
C LEU A 159 1.95 12.53 5.68
N PRO A 160 2.17 11.21 5.80
CA PRO A 160 3.36 10.51 5.32
C PRO A 160 3.36 10.31 3.79
N TRP A 161 3.07 11.36 3.02
CA TRP A 161 3.04 11.35 1.56
C TRP A 161 4.36 10.92 0.91
N LYS A 162 5.47 10.89 1.67
CA LYS A 162 6.77 10.43 1.20
C LYS A 162 6.70 9.01 0.61
N GLN A 163 5.82 8.14 1.10
CA GLN A 163 5.70 6.78 0.57
C GLN A 163 5.27 6.78 -0.91
N LEU A 164 4.51 7.79 -1.37
CA LEU A 164 4.16 7.94 -2.79
C LEU A 164 5.38 8.29 -3.65
N GLN A 165 6.39 8.95 -3.08
CA GLN A 165 7.64 9.26 -3.78
C GLN A 165 8.51 8.02 -4.01
N ASP A 166 8.35 6.99 -3.19
CA ASP A 166 9.05 5.72 -3.36
C ASP A 166 8.51 4.91 -4.55
N LEU A 167 7.31 5.23 -5.06
CA LEU A 167 6.68 4.56 -6.21
C LEU A 167 7.29 5.02 -7.55
N THR A 168 8.59 4.79 -7.72
CA THR A 168 9.36 5.31 -8.86
C THR A 168 8.99 4.72 -10.21
N SER A 169 8.47 3.49 -10.24
CA SER A 169 8.06 2.80 -11.47
C SER A 169 6.56 2.93 -11.76
N LEU A 170 5.83 3.73 -10.98
CA LEU A 170 4.39 3.88 -11.14
C LEU A 170 4.04 4.49 -12.51
N ARG A 171 3.18 3.78 -13.24
CA ARG A 171 2.68 4.15 -14.56
C ARG A 171 1.20 4.48 -14.55
N ASN A 172 0.42 3.81 -13.72
CA ASN A 172 -1.02 4.00 -13.60
C ASN A 172 -1.40 4.26 -12.14
N LEU A 173 -2.11 5.35 -11.92
CA LEU A 173 -2.70 5.69 -10.63
C LEU A 173 -4.21 5.88 -10.79
N ARG A 174 -4.98 5.16 -10.00
CA ARG A 174 -6.41 5.37 -9.81
C ARG A 174 -6.63 6.01 -8.44
N LEU A 175 -7.37 7.10 -8.40
CA LEU A 175 -7.67 7.83 -7.18
C LEU A 175 -9.17 7.82 -6.94
N SER A 176 -9.58 7.25 -5.82
CA SER A 176 -10.95 7.31 -5.31
C SER A 176 -10.93 8.12 -4.03
N LEU A 177 -11.77 9.15 -3.94
CA LEU A 177 -11.89 9.98 -2.73
C LEU A 177 -13.22 9.66 -2.07
N ILE A 178 -13.21 9.39 -0.77
CA ILE A 178 -14.38 9.03 0.02
C ILE A 178 -14.65 10.19 0.98
N GLU A 179 -15.87 10.72 0.96
CA GLU A 179 -16.27 11.85 1.81
C GLU A 179 -17.69 11.71 2.34
N ARG A 180 -18.07 12.64 3.23
CA ARG A 180 -19.44 12.75 3.74
C ARG A 180 -20.28 13.64 2.83
N GLU A 181 -21.58 13.39 2.75
CA GLU A 181 -22.52 14.22 1.98
C GLU A 181 -22.46 15.72 2.34
N SER A 182 -22.23 16.05 3.62
CA SER A 182 -22.06 17.43 4.07
C SER A 182 -20.81 18.13 3.54
N GLN A 183 -19.88 17.39 2.92
CA GLN A 183 -18.62 17.90 2.37
C GLN A 183 -18.65 18.04 0.84
N ASN A 184 -19.75 17.71 0.17
CA ASN A 184 -19.86 17.72 -1.30
C ASN A 184 -19.38 19.04 -1.91
N ASP A 185 -19.85 20.16 -1.35
CA ASP A 185 -19.50 21.51 -1.83
C ASP A 185 -18.08 21.97 -1.41
N THR A 186 -17.44 21.26 -0.49
CA THR A 186 -16.11 21.63 0.02
C THR A 186 -15.03 21.19 -0.96
N THR A 187 -14.59 22.11 -1.81
CA THR A 187 -13.53 21.85 -2.82
C THR A 187 -12.11 22.02 -2.28
N ARG A 188 -11.93 22.77 -1.18
CA ARG A 188 -10.62 23.13 -0.63
C ARG A 188 -9.82 21.90 -0.20
N SER A 189 -10.41 21.05 0.65
CA SER A 189 -9.74 19.84 1.17
C SER A 189 -9.42 18.84 0.05
N LYS A 190 -10.36 18.62 -0.86
CA LYS A 190 -10.18 17.80 -2.07
C LYS A 190 -8.95 18.25 -2.86
N LYS A 191 -8.85 19.56 -3.11
CA LYS A 191 -7.74 20.16 -3.85
C LYS A 191 -6.40 19.95 -3.14
N PHE A 192 -6.33 20.14 -1.81
CA PHE A 192 -5.10 19.89 -1.05
C PHE A 192 -4.63 18.44 -1.16
N ILE A 193 -5.53 17.48 -1.00
CA ILE A 193 -5.23 16.06 -1.12
C ILE A 193 -4.67 15.76 -2.52
N LEU A 194 -5.36 16.23 -3.56
CA LEU A 194 -4.93 16.04 -4.95
C LEU A 194 -3.57 16.68 -5.23
N GLU A 195 -3.34 17.91 -4.76
CA GLU A 195 -2.04 18.58 -4.93
C GLU A 195 -0.90 17.78 -4.29
N HIS A 196 -1.10 17.30 -3.05
CA HIS A 196 -0.08 16.55 -2.34
C HIS A 196 0.25 15.21 -3.00
N ILE A 197 -0.75 14.51 -3.52
CA ILE A 197 -0.57 13.25 -4.25
C ILE A 197 0.13 13.50 -5.59
N LEU A 198 -0.41 14.40 -6.42
CA LEU A 198 0.09 14.66 -7.78
C LEU A 198 1.54 15.17 -7.79
N GLU A 199 1.92 16.01 -6.82
CA GLU A 199 3.29 16.52 -6.68
C GLU A 199 4.33 15.39 -6.47
N ARG A 200 3.91 14.24 -5.90
CA ARG A 200 4.81 13.20 -5.38
C ARG A 200 4.90 11.96 -6.25
N ILE A 201 3.97 11.79 -7.19
CA ILE A 201 3.98 10.68 -8.14
C ILE A 201 4.86 10.99 -9.36
N PRO A 202 5.30 9.98 -10.13
CA PRO A 202 6.06 10.21 -11.36
C PRO A 202 5.29 11.07 -12.37
N ALA A 203 5.99 11.98 -13.06
CA ALA A 203 5.41 12.80 -14.13
C ALA A 203 4.91 11.95 -15.32
N SER A 204 5.48 10.76 -15.51
CA SER A 204 5.06 9.80 -16.54
C SER A 204 3.83 8.98 -16.15
N CYS A 205 3.27 9.17 -14.95
CA CYS A 205 2.15 8.39 -14.45
C CYS A 205 0.82 8.91 -15.04
N ASN A 206 0.00 8.01 -15.55
CA ASN A 206 -1.38 8.29 -15.95
C ASN A 206 -2.29 8.24 -14.72
N VAL A 207 -3.03 9.33 -14.46
CA VAL A 207 -3.91 9.46 -13.30
C VAL A 207 -5.35 9.44 -13.75
N THR A 208 -6.16 8.59 -13.13
CA THR A 208 -7.60 8.46 -13.36
C THR A 208 -8.35 8.54 -12.04
N PHE A 209 -9.58 9.03 -12.05
CA PHE A 209 -10.35 9.39 -10.84
C PHE A 209 -11.60 8.55 -10.62
N VAL A 210 -11.59 7.33 -11.17
CA VAL A 210 -12.74 6.42 -11.14
C VAL A 210 -12.20 5.03 -10.86
N SER A 211 -12.80 4.34 -9.88
CA SER A 211 -12.60 2.92 -9.63
C SER A 211 -13.05 2.11 -10.85
N ARG A 212 -12.34 1.03 -11.18
CA ARG A 212 -12.78 0.15 -12.27
C ARG A 212 -13.86 -0.81 -11.75
N GLU A 213 -14.82 -1.16 -12.61
CA GLU A 213 -15.79 -2.21 -12.31
C GLU A 213 -15.09 -3.51 -11.84
N GLY A 214 -15.67 -4.18 -10.85
CA GLY A 214 -15.18 -5.44 -10.31
C GLY A 214 -14.54 -5.30 -8.92
N PHE A 215 -13.32 -5.80 -8.77
CA PHE A 215 -12.63 -5.84 -7.47
C PHE A 215 -12.39 -4.45 -6.89
N GLU A 216 -12.03 -3.47 -7.71
CA GLU A 216 -11.72 -2.11 -7.22
C GLU A 216 -12.96 -1.41 -6.65
N ASP A 217 -14.10 -1.52 -7.32
CA ASP A 217 -15.39 -1.02 -6.83
C ASP A 217 -15.79 -1.71 -5.52
N THR A 218 -15.66 -3.05 -5.46
CA THR A 218 -15.89 -3.81 -4.23
C THR A 218 -14.97 -3.34 -3.08
N TYR A 219 -13.69 -3.13 -3.36
CA TYR A 219 -12.72 -2.65 -2.38
C TYR A 219 -13.05 -1.23 -1.89
N VAL A 220 -13.41 -0.32 -2.79
CA VAL A 220 -13.81 1.05 -2.40
C VAL A 220 -15.08 1.01 -1.56
N GLN A 221 -16.06 0.17 -1.94
CA GLN A 221 -17.28 -0.01 -1.17
C GLN A 221 -17.00 -0.59 0.23
N GLU A 222 -16.10 -1.57 0.35
CA GLU A 222 -15.67 -2.08 1.66
C GLU A 222 -15.06 -0.98 2.54
N VAL A 223 -14.26 -0.06 1.95
CA VAL A 223 -13.70 1.08 2.68
C VAL A 223 -14.81 2.06 3.12
N ILE A 224 -15.81 2.28 2.28
CA ILE A 224 -17.00 3.11 2.62
C ILE A 224 -17.75 2.47 3.79
N ASP A 225 -18.10 1.19 3.67
CA ASP A 225 -18.85 0.43 4.67
C ASP A 225 -18.10 0.39 6.01
N GLU A 226 -16.78 0.16 5.99
CA GLU A 226 -15.93 0.18 7.19
C GLU A 226 -15.93 1.57 7.84
N THR A 227 -15.79 2.62 7.03
CA THR A 227 -15.80 4.01 7.50
C THR A 227 -17.14 4.38 8.12
N GLN A 228 -18.23 3.99 7.48
CA GLN A 228 -19.58 4.22 7.97
C GLN A 228 -19.85 3.45 9.27
N ALA A 229 -19.44 2.18 9.33
CA ALA A 229 -19.54 1.37 10.55
C ALA A 229 -18.70 1.95 11.69
N GLN A 230 -17.50 2.45 11.40
CA GLN A 230 -16.64 3.11 12.37
C GLN A 230 -17.28 4.39 12.91
N MET A 231 -17.86 5.21 12.04
CA MET A 231 -18.60 6.41 12.45
C MET A 231 -19.82 6.06 13.31
N ALA A 232 -20.56 5.01 12.95
CA ALA A 232 -21.70 4.53 13.73
C ALA A 232 -21.29 4.05 15.13
N ARG A 233 -20.18 3.30 15.26
CA ARG A 233 -19.65 2.84 16.56
C ARG A 233 -19.23 3.99 17.47
N ARG A 234 -18.75 5.10 16.89
CA ARG A 234 -18.21 6.24 17.65
C ARG A 234 -19.29 7.15 18.24
N ARG A 235 -20.58 6.99 17.91
CA ARG A 235 -21.58 8.00 18.30
C ARG A 235 -22.88 7.44 18.89
N HIS A 236 -23.03 7.76 20.17
CA HIS A 236 -24.29 8.05 20.85
C HIS A 236 -24.85 9.47 20.55
N VAL A 237 -24.30 10.24 19.58
CA VAL A 237 -24.70 11.65 19.37
C VAL A 237 -24.64 12.05 17.88
N MET A 238 -25.81 12.37 17.29
CA MET A 238 -26.10 13.10 16.04
C MET A 238 -25.94 12.38 14.67
N ASN A 239 -26.88 12.72 13.77
CA ASN A 239 -27.03 12.29 12.37
C ASN A 239 -25.68 12.07 11.67
N VAL A 240 -25.46 10.84 11.21
CA VAL A 240 -24.34 10.49 10.37
C VAL A 240 -24.80 10.70 8.93
N ASP A 241 -24.38 11.81 8.31
CA ASP A 241 -24.48 11.96 6.86
C ASP A 241 -23.83 10.75 6.17
N ASP A 242 -24.42 10.31 5.06
CA ASP A 242 -23.94 9.15 4.32
C ASP A 242 -22.52 9.41 3.76
N VAL A 243 -21.73 8.34 3.76
CA VAL A 243 -20.36 8.32 3.22
C VAL A 243 -20.43 7.76 1.81
N HIS A 244 -19.77 8.41 0.86
CA HIS A 244 -19.81 8.01 -0.55
C HIS A 244 -18.50 8.34 -1.28
N GLU A 245 -18.29 7.70 -2.43
CA GLU A 245 -17.22 8.04 -3.34
C GLU A 245 -17.55 9.34 -4.10
N VAL A 246 -16.62 10.28 -4.12
CA VAL A 246 -16.73 11.53 -4.87
C VAL A 246 -16.74 11.25 -6.37
N GLU A 247 -17.68 11.85 -7.09
CA GLU A 247 -17.75 11.71 -8.54
C GLU A 247 -16.42 12.05 -9.23
N GLY A 248 -15.91 11.12 -10.03
CA GLY A 248 -14.62 11.29 -10.71
C GLY A 248 -14.53 12.52 -11.60
N ARG A 249 -15.66 13.03 -12.14
CA ARG A 249 -15.69 14.28 -12.93
C ARG A 249 -15.32 15.51 -12.10
N VAL A 250 -15.76 15.55 -10.84
CA VAL A 250 -15.43 16.62 -9.90
C VAL A 250 -13.94 16.57 -9.58
N LEU A 251 -13.41 15.38 -9.29
CA LEU A 251 -11.99 15.18 -9.03
C LEU A 251 -11.13 15.53 -10.25
N GLU A 252 -11.55 15.15 -11.46
CA GLU A 252 -10.82 15.47 -12.69
C GLU A 252 -10.79 16.99 -12.94
N ALA A 253 -11.90 17.69 -12.72
CA ALA A 253 -11.96 19.14 -12.85
C ALA A 253 -11.04 19.87 -11.85
N LEU A 254 -10.98 19.39 -10.60
CA LEU A 254 -10.08 19.91 -9.58
C LEU A 254 -8.61 19.56 -9.89
N ALA A 255 -8.36 18.34 -10.35
CA ALA A 255 -7.04 17.87 -10.68
C ALA A 255 -6.44 18.63 -11.87
N LYS A 256 -7.23 18.99 -12.88
CA LYS A 256 -6.78 19.84 -14.00
C LYS A 256 -6.14 21.15 -13.54
N GLN A 257 -6.61 21.72 -12.43
CA GLN A 257 -6.01 22.92 -11.83
C GLN A 257 -4.63 22.65 -11.22
N CYS A 258 -4.34 21.39 -10.87
CA CYS A 258 -3.17 20.95 -10.11
C CYS A 258 -2.18 20.13 -10.94
N MET A 259 -2.58 19.63 -12.11
CA MET A 259 -1.76 18.76 -12.98
C MET A 259 -0.43 19.39 -13.39
N HIS A 260 -0.34 20.72 -13.47
CA HIS A 260 0.92 21.41 -13.74
C HIS A 260 1.99 21.15 -12.66
N LYS A 261 1.59 20.72 -11.46
CA LYS A 261 2.47 20.31 -10.36
C LYS A 261 2.85 18.82 -10.41
N GLN A 262 2.26 18.03 -11.30
CA GLN A 262 2.48 16.59 -11.34
C GLN A 262 3.96 16.26 -11.54
N GLY A 263 4.50 15.41 -10.67
CA GLY A 263 5.91 14.99 -10.75
C GLY A 263 6.92 16.13 -10.63
N ARG A 264 6.47 17.35 -10.27
CA ARG A 264 7.35 18.37 -9.71
C ARG A 264 7.70 17.88 -8.32
N LYS A 265 8.67 16.97 -8.26
CA LYS A 265 9.33 16.57 -7.01
C LYS A 265 9.57 17.85 -6.24
N SER A 266 8.85 17.96 -5.13
CA SER A 266 8.43 19.20 -4.48
C SER A 266 9.30 20.41 -4.80
N GLY A 267 8.69 21.54 -5.14
CA GLY A 267 9.36 22.85 -5.29
C GLY A 267 10.08 23.38 -4.03
N HIS A 268 10.49 22.50 -3.11
CA HIS A 268 11.55 22.66 -2.15
C HIS A 268 12.92 22.51 -2.84
N GLU A 269 13.90 23.33 -2.44
CA GLU A 269 15.34 23.14 -2.79
C GLU A 269 15.88 21.76 -2.36
N ARG A 270 15.12 21.03 -1.55
CA ARG A 270 15.53 19.78 -0.92
C ARG A 270 15.03 18.56 -1.68
N ASP A 271 15.97 17.76 -2.16
CA ASP A 271 15.71 16.46 -2.76
C ASP A 271 15.49 15.39 -1.67
N TYR A 272 14.23 15.07 -1.39
CA TYR A 272 13.83 14.10 -0.36
C TYR A 272 14.11 12.63 -0.71
N ARG A 273 14.63 12.34 -1.92
CA ARG A 273 15.18 11.01 -2.27
C ARG A 273 16.36 10.64 -1.39
N PHE A 274 17.06 11.64 -0.86
CA PHE A 274 18.10 11.45 0.12
C PHE A 274 17.50 11.73 1.50
N PRO A 275 17.60 10.82 2.49
CA PRO A 275 17.42 11.23 3.89
C PRO A 275 18.37 12.40 4.17
N ASP A 276 18.06 13.27 5.15
CA ASP A 276 19.01 14.31 5.57
C ASP A 276 20.35 13.66 5.92
N ARG A 277 21.26 13.67 4.95
CA ARG A 277 22.69 13.60 5.19
C ARG A 277 23.19 15.04 5.31
N SER A 278 22.43 15.88 6.00
CA SER A 278 23.01 17.07 6.58
C SER A 278 24.19 16.55 7.41
N ILE A 279 25.40 16.79 6.88
CA ILE A 279 26.64 16.43 7.55
C ILE A 279 26.60 17.02 8.96
N ALA A 280 25.97 18.18 9.16
CA ALA A 280 25.74 18.78 10.47
C ALA A 280 24.89 17.92 11.44
N THR A 281 23.92 17.13 10.96
CA THR A 281 23.11 16.25 11.82
C THR A 281 23.82 14.94 12.14
N VAL A 282 24.60 14.40 11.20
CA VAL A 282 25.45 13.22 11.41
C VAL A 282 26.65 13.57 12.30
N ILE A 283 27.31 14.71 12.03
CA ILE A 283 28.35 15.29 12.87
C ILE A 283 27.79 15.68 14.23
N GLY A 284 26.62 16.31 14.32
CA GLY A 284 25.97 16.64 15.60
C GLY A 284 25.66 15.42 16.47
N LYS A 285 25.33 14.27 15.84
CA LYS A 285 25.16 12.97 16.52
C LYS A 285 26.49 12.26 16.85
N LEU A 286 27.57 12.57 16.14
CA LEU A 286 28.94 12.04 16.37
C LEU A 286 29.79 12.93 17.30
N MET A 287 29.45 14.21 17.45
CA MET A 287 30.15 15.22 18.23
C MET A 287 30.23 14.98 19.74
N PRO A 288 29.35 14.19 20.41
CA PRO A 288 29.62 13.83 21.79
C PRO A 288 30.76 12.80 21.92
N LEU A 289 31.22 12.18 20.82
CA LEU A 289 32.08 10.99 20.86
C LEU A 289 33.49 11.17 20.28
N THR A 290 33.84 12.31 19.70
CA THR A 290 35.21 12.55 19.21
C THR A 290 35.61 14.00 19.37
N LYS A 291 36.71 14.26 20.09
CA LYS A 291 37.36 15.57 20.09
C LYS A 291 37.78 15.89 18.65
N ILE A 292 37.52 17.12 18.21
CA ILE A 292 37.80 17.63 16.86
C ILE A 292 39.28 17.50 16.46
N SER A 293 40.18 17.17 17.39
CA SER A 293 41.60 16.95 17.17
C SER A 293 41.98 15.63 16.47
N ASP A 294 41.05 14.67 16.33
CA ASP A 294 41.39 13.30 15.90
C ASP A 294 40.91 12.94 14.48
N VAL A 295 40.37 13.90 13.72
CA VAL A 295 39.93 13.66 12.33
C VAL A 295 41.05 14.05 11.37
N ASP A 296 41.72 13.04 10.82
CA ASP A 296 42.76 13.21 9.80
C ASP A 296 42.17 13.88 8.53
N PRO A 297 42.65 15.07 8.13
CA PRO A 297 42.18 15.78 6.95
C PRO A 297 42.46 15.05 5.62
N HIS A 298 43.19 13.93 5.63
CA HIS A 298 43.47 13.12 4.45
C HIS A 298 42.47 11.98 4.18
N LEU A 299 41.45 11.80 5.03
CA LEU A 299 40.40 10.79 4.82
C LEU A 299 39.38 11.26 3.78
N VAL A 300 39.69 11.04 2.50
CA VAL A 300 38.76 11.20 1.38
C VAL A 300 37.90 9.93 1.24
N LEU A 301 36.64 10.01 1.67
CA LEU A 301 35.63 8.98 1.34
C LEU A 301 35.19 9.13 -0.13
N GLY A 302 35.93 8.49 -1.03
CA GLY A 302 35.44 7.93 -2.30
C GLY A 302 34.80 8.88 -3.31
N GLY A 303 35.61 9.57 -4.10
CA GLY A 303 35.25 10.11 -5.41
C GLY A 303 36.38 9.81 -6.39
N THR A 304 36.21 8.82 -7.27
CA THR A 304 37.21 8.41 -8.25
C THR A 304 37.55 9.56 -9.19
N GLY A 305 38.79 10.05 -9.09
CA GLY A 305 39.35 11.04 -10.00
C GLY A 305 39.53 10.48 -11.41
N GLY A 306 38.94 11.16 -12.39
CA GLY A 306 39.32 11.08 -13.80
C GLY A 306 40.01 12.38 -14.18
N ARG A 307 41.32 12.31 -14.41
CA ARG A 307 42.16 13.42 -14.91
C ARG A 307 41.77 13.77 -16.34
N TRP A 308 41.55 15.06 -16.59
CA TRP A 308 41.67 15.65 -17.93
C TRP A 308 43.15 15.94 -18.19
N ARG A 309 43.68 15.42 -19.30
CA ARG A 309 44.79 16.04 -20.03
C ARG A 309 44.19 16.66 -21.29
#